data_AF-A0A2V8N3R5-F1
#
_entry.id   AF-A0A2V8N3R5-F1
#
_cell.length_a   1.000
_cell.length_b   1.000
_cell.length_c   1.000
_cell.angle_alpha   90.00
_cell.angle_beta   90.00
_cell.angle_gamma   90.00
#
_symmetry.space_group_name_H-M   'P 1'
#
loop_
_entity.id
_entity.type
_entity.pdbx_description
1 polymer ?
#
loop_
_entity_poly.entity_id
_entity_poly.type
_entity_poly.pdbx_seq_one_letter_code
_entity_poly.pdbx_strand_id
1 'polypeptide(L)'
;MSRVTASYGSWSSPITSALLTSSGIGFSELDFSDEHVYWLESRPDETGRVVVVRCSPDGKPTDVLPPGFNARTRAHEYGGGAYFIHGGVLFFSNFKDQRLYRQDPGGTPR
;
A
#
# COMPACT_ATOMS: atom_id res chain seq x y z
N MET A 1 -21.54 13.17 -28.05
CA MET A 1 -20.31 13.42 -28.84
C MET A 1 -20.44 12.65 -30.15
N SER A 2 -20.24 13.31 -31.29
CA SER A 2 -20.23 12.63 -32.60
C SER A 2 -18.88 11.93 -32.82
N ARG A 3 -18.91 10.75 -33.45
CA ARG A 3 -17.70 9.98 -33.77
C ARG A 3 -16.98 10.64 -34.96
N VAL A 4 -15.69 10.92 -34.81
CA VAL A 4 -14.85 11.56 -35.84
C VAL A 4 -13.77 10.57 -36.30
N THR A 5 -13.56 10.47 -37.61
CA THR A 5 -12.44 9.71 -38.19
C THR A 5 -11.16 10.54 -38.13
N ALA A 6 -10.07 9.96 -37.64
CA ALA A 6 -8.74 10.58 -37.57
C ALA A 6 -7.64 9.52 -37.69
N SER A 7 -6.45 9.94 -38.11
CA SER A 7 -5.26 9.08 -38.25
C SER A 7 -4.89 8.40 -36.93
N TYR A 8 -4.24 7.25 -37.01
CA TYR A 8 -3.73 6.56 -35.81
C TYR A 8 -2.77 7.48 -35.04
N GLY A 9 -2.98 7.58 -33.72
CA GLY A 9 -2.18 8.42 -32.82
C GLY A 9 -2.64 9.87 -32.65
N SER A 10 -3.62 10.33 -33.43
CA SER A 10 -4.14 11.73 -33.33
C SER A 10 -5.55 11.85 -32.74
N TRP A 11 -6.08 10.76 -32.16
CA TRP A 11 -7.34 10.80 -31.45
C TRP A 11 -7.20 11.65 -30.20
N SER A 12 -8.12 12.60 -30.01
CA SER A 12 -8.19 13.37 -28.77
C SER A 12 -8.44 12.42 -27.61
N SER A 13 -7.54 12.45 -26.63
CA SER A 13 -7.59 11.59 -25.45
C SER A 13 -7.84 12.43 -24.21
N PRO A 14 -8.79 12.06 -23.33
CA PRO A 14 -8.92 12.67 -22.02
C PRO A 14 -7.78 12.27 -21.07
N ILE A 15 -6.98 11.26 -21.41
CA ILE A 15 -5.83 10.80 -20.62
C ILE A 15 -4.63 11.69 -20.97
N THR A 16 -4.32 12.63 -20.08
CA THR A 16 -3.20 13.56 -20.23
C THR A 16 -1.90 13.01 -19.62
N SER A 17 -0.75 13.56 -20.00
CA SER A 17 0.52 13.24 -19.33
C SER A 17 0.49 13.55 -17.84
N ALA A 18 -0.22 14.60 -17.42
CA ALA A 18 -0.40 14.94 -16.02
C ALA A 18 -1.21 13.86 -15.26
N LEU A 19 -2.23 13.27 -15.92
CA LEU A 19 -2.97 12.13 -15.35
C LEU A 19 -2.09 10.88 -15.24
N LEU A 20 -1.19 10.66 -16.20
CA LEU A 20 -0.25 9.53 -16.14
C LEU A 20 0.77 9.67 -14.99
N THR A 21 1.16 10.90 -14.67
CA THR A 21 2.10 11.18 -13.57
C THR A 21 1.42 11.49 -12.25
N SER A 22 0.09 11.48 -12.19
CA SER A 22 -0.62 11.72 -10.93
C SER A 22 -0.35 10.57 -9.96
N SER A 23 -0.14 10.90 -8.69
CA SER A 23 0.04 9.91 -7.64
C SER A 23 -1.19 9.03 -7.51
N GLY A 24 -0.97 7.72 -7.49
CA GLY A 24 -2.00 6.71 -7.24
C GLY A 24 -1.55 5.79 -6.11
N ILE A 25 -2.50 5.35 -5.28
CA ILE A 25 -2.25 4.35 -4.27
C ILE A 25 -2.15 2.98 -4.96
N GLY A 26 -1.04 2.27 -4.70
CA GLY A 26 -0.88 0.88 -5.14
C GLY A 26 -1.27 -0.09 -4.02
N PHE A 27 -1.97 -1.18 -4.37
CA PHE A 27 -2.42 -2.20 -3.42
C PHE A 27 -1.66 -3.51 -3.63
N SER A 28 -1.19 -4.15 -2.57
CA SER A 28 -0.49 -5.43 -2.64
C SER A 28 -0.60 -6.25 -1.36
N GLU A 29 -0.15 -7.51 -1.39
CA GLU A 29 -0.04 -8.41 -0.22
C GLU A 29 -1.32 -8.45 0.63
N LEU A 30 -2.42 -8.87 0.02
CA LEU A 30 -3.69 -9.07 0.72
C LEU A 30 -3.59 -10.24 1.70
N ASP A 31 -4.10 -10.06 2.92
CA ASP A 31 -4.21 -11.10 3.94
C ASP A 31 -5.55 -11.00 4.67
N PHE A 32 -6.02 -12.11 5.24
CA PHE A 32 -7.24 -12.16 6.04
C PHE A 32 -6.96 -12.86 7.37
N SER A 33 -7.17 -12.14 8.47
CA SER A 33 -6.87 -12.62 9.81
C SER A 33 -7.83 -12.02 10.83
N ASP A 34 -8.32 -12.85 11.77
CA ASP A 34 -9.17 -12.43 12.89
C ASP A 34 -10.37 -11.55 12.46
N GLU A 35 -11.09 -11.93 11.39
CA GLU A 35 -12.23 -11.20 10.79
C GLU A 35 -11.88 -9.85 10.13
N HIS A 36 -10.60 -9.54 9.96
CA HIS A 36 -10.14 -8.33 9.30
C HIS A 36 -9.39 -8.64 8.00
N VAL A 37 -9.55 -7.76 7.02
CA VAL A 37 -8.74 -7.77 5.79
C VAL A 37 -7.57 -6.82 5.98
N TYR A 38 -6.37 -7.28 5.64
CA TYR A 38 -5.14 -6.49 5.65
C TYR A 38 -4.55 -6.40 4.25
N TRP A 39 -3.90 -5.28 3.95
CA TRP A 39 -3.13 -5.10 2.71
C TRP A 39 -2.05 -4.05 2.87
N LEU A 40 -1.14 -3.99 1.92
CA LEU A 40 -0.18 -2.90 1.78
C LEU A 40 -0.70 -1.83 0.83
N GLU A 41 -0.60 -0.57 1.24
CA GLU A 41 -0.77 0.59 0.37
C GLU A 41 0.57 1.28 0.13
N SER A 42 0.99 1.34 -1.13
CA SER A 42 2.08 2.22 -1.57
C SER A 42 1.54 3.63 -1.77
N ARG A 43 2.11 4.60 -1.06
CA ARG A 43 1.68 6.01 -1.06
C ARG A 43 2.78 6.91 -1.64
N PRO A 44 2.74 7.21 -2.95
CA PRO A 44 3.75 8.05 -3.60
C PRO A 44 3.89 9.43 -2.95
N ASP A 45 2.77 10.05 -2.57
CA ASP A 45 2.72 11.38 -1.93
C ASP A 45 3.31 11.40 -0.52
N GLU A 46 3.55 10.23 0.07
CA GLU A 46 4.19 10.07 1.37
C GLU A 46 5.64 9.60 1.23
N THR A 47 6.38 10.14 0.24
CA THR A 47 7.78 9.74 -0.03
C THR A 47 7.91 8.23 -0.34
N GLY A 48 6.90 7.66 -1.01
CA GLY A 48 6.86 6.23 -1.34
C GLY A 48 6.75 5.31 -0.12
N ARG A 49 6.15 5.79 0.98
CA ARG A 49 5.86 4.99 2.17
C ARG A 49 4.88 3.88 1.83
N VAL A 50 5.14 2.68 2.35
CA VAL A 50 4.23 1.54 2.28
C VAL A 50 3.64 1.31 3.66
N VAL A 51 2.31 1.24 3.76
CA VAL A 51 1.60 1.04 5.02
C VAL A 51 0.78 -0.23 5.04
N VAL A 52 0.71 -0.87 6.20
CA VAL A 52 -0.27 -1.93 6.46
C VAL A 52 -1.59 -1.25 6.82
N VAL A 53 -2.62 -1.55 6.04
CA VAL A 53 -3.99 -1.09 6.25
C VAL A 53 -4.84 -2.26 6.70
N ARG A 54 -5.81 -2.01 7.58
CA ARG A 54 -6.80 -2.97 8.08
C ARG A 54 -8.21 -2.48 7.79
N CYS A 55 -9.08 -3.37 7.32
CA CYS A 55 -10.50 -3.14 7.22
C CYS A 55 -11.27 -4.15 8.08
N SER A 56 -12.13 -3.65 8.95
CA SER A 56 -13.11 -4.45 9.69
C SER A 56 -14.35 -4.77 8.83
N PRO A 57 -15.22 -5.70 9.28
CA PRO A 57 -16.46 -6.02 8.57
C PRO A 57 -17.42 -4.82 8.38
N ASP A 58 -17.25 -3.74 9.15
CA ASP A 58 -17.97 -2.47 9.00
C ASP A 58 -17.53 -1.66 7.76
N GLY A 59 -16.51 -2.13 7.02
CA GLY A 59 -16.07 -1.57 5.75
C GLY A 59 -15.20 -0.33 5.86
N LYS A 60 -14.64 -0.04 7.04
CA LYS A 60 -13.79 1.15 7.25
C LYS A 60 -12.29 0.80 7.28
N PRO A 61 -11.51 1.19 6.24
CA PRO A 61 -10.06 1.05 6.25
C PRO A 61 -9.39 1.96 7.27
N THR A 62 -8.35 1.45 7.93
CA THR A 62 -7.54 2.18 8.91
C THR A 62 -6.07 1.80 8.80
N ASP A 63 -5.18 2.79 8.92
CA ASP A 63 -3.74 2.54 9.00
C ASP A 63 -3.39 1.84 10.31
N VAL A 64 -2.69 0.72 10.22
CA VAL A 64 -2.20 -0.01 11.40
C VAL A 64 -0.85 0.54 11.85
N LEU A 65 0.00 0.95 10.90
CA LEU A 65 1.33 1.46 11.19
C LEU A 65 1.30 2.95 11.58
N PRO A 66 1.97 3.34 12.68
CA PRO A 66 2.09 4.74 13.03
C PRO A 66 2.97 5.50 12.02
N PRO A 67 2.86 6.85 11.96
CA PRO A 67 3.73 7.68 11.13
C PRO A 67 5.21 7.41 11.39
N GLY A 68 6.03 7.45 10.33
CA GLY A 68 7.48 7.23 10.39
C GLY A 68 7.94 5.80 10.13
N PHE A 69 7.02 4.82 10.07
CA PHE A 69 7.31 3.44 9.66
C PHE A 69 6.93 3.20 8.20
N ASN A 70 7.69 2.30 7.55
CA ASN A 70 7.51 1.94 6.14
C ASN A 70 7.63 0.42 6.02
N ALA A 71 6.52 -0.30 5.83
CA ALA A 71 6.50 -1.76 5.72
C ALA A 71 6.97 -2.22 4.34
N ARG A 72 8.28 -2.37 4.19
CA ARG A 72 8.91 -2.77 2.93
C ARG A 72 10.25 -3.46 3.18
N THR A 73 10.49 -4.53 2.43
CA THR A 73 11.75 -5.28 2.45
C THR A 73 12.63 -4.95 1.25
N ARG A 74 13.91 -5.30 1.33
CA ARG A 74 14.83 -5.44 0.20
C ARG A 74 15.10 -6.91 -0.13
N ALA A 75 14.15 -7.81 0.15
CA ALA A 75 14.29 -9.22 -0.19
C ALA A 75 14.55 -9.35 -1.70
N HIS A 76 15.69 -9.92 -2.08
CA HIS A 76 16.17 -9.97 -3.46
C HIS A 76 16.18 -8.60 -4.18
N GLU A 77 16.25 -7.48 -3.45
CA GLU A 77 16.07 -6.09 -3.94
C GLU A 77 14.71 -5.76 -4.57
N TYR A 78 13.87 -6.76 -4.82
CA TYR A 78 12.50 -6.59 -5.31
C TYR A 78 11.48 -6.36 -4.18
N GLY A 79 11.78 -6.86 -2.98
CA GLY A 79 10.90 -6.85 -1.83
C GLY A 79 10.05 -8.10 -1.71
N GLY A 80 8.93 -7.99 -0.99
CA GLY A 80 8.00 -9.09 -0.70
C GLY A 80 8.00 -9.50 0.77
N GLY A 81 6.85 -9.99 1.23
CA GLY A 81 6.66 -10.51 2.59
C GLY A 81 6.90 -9.42 3.63
N ALA A 82 6.37 -8.22 3.40
CA ALA A 82 6.71 -7.08 4.23
C ALA A 82 6.01 -7.09 5.59
N TYR A 83 4.93 -7.88 5.73
CA TYR A 83 4.22 -8.05 6.98
C TYR A 83 3.60 -9.44 7.14
N PHE A 84 3.19 -9.74 8.36
CA PHE A 84 2.43 -10.93 8.73
C PHE A 84 1.60 -10.64 10.00
N ILE A 85 0.39 -11.19 10.08
CA ILE A 85 -0.50 -11.05 11.24
C ILE A 85 -0.64 -12.40 11.95
N HIS A 86 -0.51 -12.40 13.29
CA HIS A 86 -0.80 -13.58 14.10
C HIS A 86 -1.42 -13.20 15.45
N GLY A 87 -2.64 -13.67 15.70
CA GLY A 87 -3.37 -13.40 16.95
C GLY A 87 -3.51 -11.90 17.21
N GLY A 88 -3.89 -11.13 16.19
CA GLY A 88 -3.98 -9.66 16.23
C GLY A 88 -2.66 -8.91 16.29
N VAL A 89 -1.50 -9.59 16.37
CA VAL A 89 -0.18 -8.95 16.42
C VAL A 89 0.35 -8.75 15.01
N LEU A 90 0.77 -7.52 14.71
CA LEU A 90 1.44 -7.19 13.45
C LEU A 90 2.95 -7.41 13.60
N PHE A 91 3.51 -8.18 12.67
CA PHE A 91 4.94 -8.25 12.43
C PHE A 91 5.25 -7.64 11.07
N PHE A 92 6.24 -6.77 10.98
CA PHE A 92 6.59 -6.13 9.71
C PHE A 92 8.07 -5.76 9.62
N SER A 93 8.59 -5.69 8.39
CA SER A 93 9.95 -5.18 8.15
C SER A 93 9.91 -3.66 7.94
N ASN A 94 10.65 -2.92 8.77
CA ASN A 94 10.75 -1.49 8.61
C ASN A 94 11.84 -1.12 7.59
N PHE A 95 11.47 -0.38 6.55
CA PHE A 95 12.36 -0.13 5.42
C PHE A 95 13.67 0.56 5.82
N LYS A 96 13.61 1.44 6.82
CA LYS A 96 14.71 2.29 7.26
C LYS A 96 15.93 1.48 7.73
N ASP A 97 15.70 0.38 8.43
CA ASP A 97 16.75 -0.44 9.06
C ASP A 97 16.66 -1.93 8.71
N GLN A 98 15.66 -2.32 7.92
CA GLN A 98 15.40 -3.70 7.48
C GLN A 98 15.21 -4.69 8.63
N ARG A 99 14.85 -4.20 9.82
CA ARG A 99 14.59 -5.04 10.99
C ARG A 99 13.14 -5.46 11.02
N LEU A 100 12.89 -6.63 11.61
CA LEU A 100 11.55 -7.08 11.94
C LEU A 100 11.09 -6.38 13.22
N TYR A 101 9.94 -5.73 13.14
CA TYR A 101 9.25 -5.08 14.24
C TYR A 101 8.01 -5.87 14.61
N ARG A 102 7.66 -5.82 15.89
CA ARG A 102 6.42 -6.36 16.43
C ARG A 102 5.56 -5.23 16.98
N GLN A 103 4.30 -5.19 16.61
CA GLN A 103 3.30 -4.24 17.10
C GLN A 103 2.09 -5.00 17.65
N ASP A 104 1.85 -4.85 18.95
CA ASP A 104 0.61 -5.33 19.59
C ASP A 104 -0.58 -4.47 19.19
N PRO A 105 -1.81 -4.99 19.29
CA PRO A 105 -3.03 -4.17 19.19
C PRO A 105 -2.95 -2.92 20.09
N GLY A 106 -3.05 -1.74 19.49
CA GLY A 106 -2.97 -0.46 20.20
C GLY A 106 -1.59 -0.08 20.76
N GLY A 107 -0.57 -0.92 20.55
CA GLY A 107 0.80 -0.67 21.00
C GLY A 107 1.66 0.03 19.94
N THR A 108 2.87 0.43 20.35
CA THR A 108 3.88 0.96 19.44
C THR A 108 4.79 -0.16 18.91
N PRO A 109 5.31 -0.03 17.67
CA PRO A 109 6.31 -0.96 17.13
C PRO A 109 7.57 -1.05 18.00
N ARG A 110 8.11 -2.26 18.17
CA ARG A 110 9.38 -2.54 18.85
C ARG A 110 10.16 -3.69 18.24
#